data_AF-A0A536LFU5-F1
#
_entry.id   AF-A0A536LFU5-F1
#
_cell.length_a   1.000
_cell.length_b   1.000
_cell.length_c   1.000
_cell.angle_alpha   90.00
_cell.angle_beta   90.00
_cell.angle_gamma   90.00
#
_symmetry.space_group_name_H-M   'P 1'
#
loop_
_entity.id
_entity.type
_entity.pdbx_description
1 polymer ?
#
loop_
_entity_poly.entity_id
_entity_poly.type
_entity_poly.pdbx_seq_one_letter_code
_entity_poly.pdbx_strand_id
1 'polypeptide(L)'
;MGRLAYLDCFSGVSGDMLLGAQEDREKGARVFQQLAAAEARVHGETVETVHLHDVGAVDAIVDVMGTVAGLRLLEVDELFASPLPAGSGTADGPHGRLPVPAPATLELLARANVPLLLADGEGGELVTPTGAAIATALASFERPAMTLERTGYGAGSRDIEGRPNVLRIWVGERIDSGVRQMVLIETNIDDMTGEMLGYACDRLLEAGAADVWLTSIQMKKGRPGVMLSVICKEAQEEAVARLLLRETSTLGVRVRAVHRWEAEREGLDFESSLGPAAVKVKRLPGEPPTFAPEYEACRRLAEATGLPLTEVYRIVEAEAAAKL
;
A
#
# COMPACT_ATOMS: atom_id res chain seq x y z
N MET A 1 25.37 3.01 -11.67
CA MET A 1 26.17 3.63 -12.76
C MET A 1 25.42 3.42 -14.07
N GLY A 2 25.03 4.50 -14.75
CA GLY A 2 24.43 4.45 -16.09
C GLY A 2 23.42 5.57 -16.29
N ARG A 3 23.15 6.09 -17.50
CA ARG A 3 23.77 5.98 -18.83
C ARG A 3 23.36 7.26 -19.59
N LEU A 4 24.20 7.77 -20.49
CA LEU A 4 23.86 8.88 -21.40
C LEU A 4 23.42 8.32 -22.77
N ALA A 5 22.49 9.02 -23.43
CA ALA A 5 22.00 8.73 -24.77
C ALA A 5 22.16 9.95 -25.69
N TYR A 6 22.51 9.71 -26.96
CA TYR A 6 22.58 10.71 -28.04
C TYR A 6 21.61 10.30 -29.15
N LEU A 7 20.79 11.24 -29.61
CA LEU A 7 19.79 11.04 -30.66
C LEU A 7 20.27 11.74 -31.94
N ASP A 8 20.61 10.96 -32.97
CA ASP A 8 20.88 11.46 -34.32
C ASP A 8 19.59 11.39 -35.15
N CYS A 9 18.96 12.55 -35.35
CA CYS A 9 17.62 12.69 -35.94
C CYS A 9 17.68 13.10 -37.43
N PHE A 10 18.41 12.36 -38.27
CA PHE A 10 18.60 12.66 -39.70
C PHE A 10 17.29 12.81 -40.50
N SER A 11 16.18 12.17 -40.09
CA SER A 11 14.88 12.22 -40.79
C SER A 11 13.70 12.72 -39.94
N GLY A 12 13.99 13.38 -38.81
CA GLY A 12 12.98 13.92 -37.89
C GLY A 12 12.53 12.94 -36.80
N VAL A 13 11.78 13.46 -35.83
CA VAL A 13 11.24 12.69 -34.69
C VAL A 13 9.80 13.11 -34.39
N SER A 14 8.91 12.14 -34.21
CA SER A 14 7.49 12.32 -33.89
C SER A 14 7.22 11.97 -32.41
N GLY A 15 6.17 12.55 -31.81
CA GLY A 15 5.86 12.35 -30.38
C GLY A 15 5.60 10.88 -30.02
N ASP A 16 4.94 10.12 -30.89
CA ASP A 16 4.76 8.67 -30.74
C ASP A 16 6.06 7.86 -30.86
N MET A 17 7.12 8.47 -31.39
CA MET A 17 8.46 7.89 -31.48
C MET A 17 9.36 8.23 -30.28
N LEU A 18 8.92 9.11 -29.37
CA LEU A 18 9.69 9.55 -28.20
C LEU A 18 8.95 9.53 -26.85
N LEU A 19 7.73 9.00 -26.76
CA LEU A 19 6.94 9.15 -25.52
C LEU A 19 6.91 7.89 -24.65
N GLY A 20 7.72 7.96 -23.58
CA GLY A 20 7.49 7.33 -22.28
C GLY A 20 7.93 5.88 -22.14
N ALA A 21 8.47 5.53 -20.96
CA ALA A 21 8.46 4.13 -20.55
C ALA A 21 6.99 3.66 -20.52
N GLN A 22 6.69 2.40 -20.84
CA GLN A 22 5.32 1.86 -20.84
C GLN A 22 4.52 2.24 -19.57
N GLU A 23 5.21 2.29 -18.44
CA GLU A 23 4.69 2.69 -17.13
C GLU A 23 4.12 4.13 -17.10
N ASP A 24 4.73 5.09 -17.81
CA ASP A 24 4.25 6.47 -17.87
C ASP A 24 2.87 6.54 -18.53
N ARG A 25 2.70 5.76 -19.60
CA ARG A 25 1.43 5.69 -20.34
C ARG A 25 0.33 5.07 -19.50
N GLU A 26 0.65 4.04 -18.71
CA GLU A 26 -0.30 3.38 -17.81
C GLU A 26 -0.75 4.34 -16.69
N LYS A 27 0.18 5.07 -16.06
CA LYS A 27 -0.13 6.07 -15.03
C LYS A 27 -0.97 7.22 -15.60
N GLY A 28 -0.61 7.75 -16.77
CA GLY A 28 -1.38 8.80 -17.44
C GLY A 28 -2.79 8.35 -17.84
N ALA A 29 -2.92 7.14 -18.40
CA ALA A 29 -4.22 6.57 -18.76
C ALA A 29 -5.13 6.41 -17.52
N ARG A 30 -4.57 5.98 -16.38
CA ARG A 30 -5.30 5.85 -15.12
C ARG A 30 -5.90 7.19 -14.67
N VAL A 31 -5.14 8.29 -14.78
CA VAL A 31 -5.62 9.64 -14.43
C VAL A 31 -6.80 10.05 -15.32
N PHE A 32 -6.67 9.90 -16.64
CA PHE A 32 -7.74 10.24 -17.59
C PHE A 32 -8.98 9.36 -17.43
N GLN A 33 -8.80 8.06 -17.13
CA GLN A 33 -9.91 7.16 -16.86
C GLN A 33 -10.70 7.58 -15.61
N GLN A 34 -10.02 7.98 -14.53
CA GLN A 34 -10.70 8.47 -13.34
C GLN A 34 -11.50 9.74 -13.63
N LEU A 35 -10.89 10.69 -14.35
CA LEU A 35 -11.54 11.94 -14.73
C LEU A 35 -12.77 11.69 -15.61
N ALA A 36 -12.64 10.89 -16.67
CA ALA A 36 -13.75 10.54 -17.55
C ALA A 36 -14.86 9.78 -16.80
N ALA A 37 -14.51 8.88 -15.88
CA ALA A 37 -15.50 8.18 -15.07
C ALA A 37 -16.24 9.09 -14.07
N ALA A 38 -15.59 10.16 -13.60
CA ALA A 38 -16.22 11.15 -12.72
C ALA A 38 -17.20 12.03 -13.52
N GLU A 39 -16.75 12.55 -14.66
CA GLU A 39 -17.57 13.34 -15.58
C GLU A 39 -18.79 12.54 -16.05
N ALA A 40 -18.59 11.30 -16.51
CA ALA A 40 -19.67 10.42 -16.94
C ALA A 40 -20.73 10.25 -15.84
N ARG A 41 -20.32 10.12 -14.57
CA ARG A 41 -21.27 10.00 -13.45
C ARG A 41 -22.02 11.30 -13.18
N VAL A 42 -21.36 12.44 -13.24
CA VAL A 42 -21.97 13.76 -13.06
C VAL A 42 -22.98 14.05 -14.17
N HIS A 43 -22.64 13.71 -15.41
CA HIS A 43 -23.47 13.94 -16.59
C HIS A 43 -24.53 12.85 -16.82
N GLY A 44 -24.46 11.72 -16.11
CA GLY A 44 -25.36 10.58 -16.33
C GLY A 44 -25.10 9.86 -17.66
N GLU A 45 -23.87 9.92 -18.16
CA GLU A 45 -23.41 9.35 -19.43
C GLU A 45 -22.46 8.16 -19.20
N THR A 46 -21.97 7.58 -20.30
CA THR A 46 -20.93 6.53 -20.27
C THR A 46 -19.55 7.14 -20.52
N VAL A 47 -18.49 6.45 -20.10
CA VAL A 47 -17.10 6.90 -20.29
C VAL A 47 -16.76 7.05 -21.79
N GLU A 48 -17.39 6.24 -22.64
CA GLU A 48 -17.21 6.23 -24.08
C GLU A 48 -17.88 7.42 -24.78
N THR A 49 -18.91 8.00 -24.16
CA THR A 49 -19.72 9.07 -24.75
C THR A 49 -19.48 10.43 -24.12
N VAL A 50 -18.91 10.47 -22.91
CA VAL A 50 -18.71 11.73 -22.18
C VAL A 50 -17.66 12.61 -22.85
N HIS A 51 -18.01 13.89 -22.98
CA HIS A 51 -17.07 14.91 -23.41
C HIS A 51 -16.48 15.61 -22.18
N LEU A 52 -15.15 15.71 -22.14
CA LEU A 52 -14.46 16.45 -21.09
C LEU A 52 -14.56 17.95 -21.39
N HIS A 53 -15.52 18.62 -20.77
CA HIS A 53 -15.82 20.03 -21.04
C HIS A 53 -14.92 20.99 -20.24
N ASP A 54 -14.58 20.62 -19.02
CA ASP A 54 -13.80 21.46 -18.07
C ASP A 54 -12.28 21.27 -18.23
N VAL A 55 -11.87 20.50 -19.23
CA VAL A 55 -10.50 20.07 -19.46
C VAL A 55 -10.03 20.69 -20.77
N GLY A 56 -9.23 21.75 -20.71
CA GLY A 56 -8.51 22.23 -21.89
C GLY A 56 -7.69 21.07 -22.45
N ALA A 57 -8.14 20.46 -23.57
CA ALA A 57 -7.71 19.11 -23.95
C ALA A 57 -6.19 18.99 -24.08
N VAL A 58 -5.49 20.07 -24.46
CA VAL A 58 -4.03 20.10 -24.52
C VAL A 58 -3.41 20.38 -23.15
N ASP A 59 -3.91 21.37 -22.41
CA ASP A 59 -3.36 21.77 -21.10
C ASP A 59 -3.39 20.61 -20.11
N ALA A 60 -4.50 19.86 -20.04
CA ALA A 60 -4.59 18.72 -19.16
C ALA A 60 -3.72 17.53 -19.59
N ILE A 61 -3.51 17.34 -20.89
CA ILE A 61 -2.51 16.35 -21.37
C ILE A 61 -1.13 16.74 -20.89
N VAL A 62 -0.76 18.02 -21.02
CA VAL A 62 0.53 18.52 -20.56
C VAL A 62 0.66 18.42 -19.04
N ASP A 63 -0.37 18.76 -18.27
CA ASP A 63 -0.36 18.68 -16.81
C ASP A 63 -0.22 17.23 -16.32
N VAL A 64 -1.02 16.32 -16.87
CA VAL A 64 -1.02 14.90 -16.47
C VAL A 64 0.28 14.23 -16.90
N MET A 65 0.63 14.30 -18.18
CA MET A 65 1.83 13.64 -18.68
C MET A 65 3.11 14.30 -18.18
N GLY A 66 3.10 15.63 -18.00
CA GLY A 66 4.19 16.39 -17.40
C GLY A 66 4.40 16.00 -15.94
N THR A 67 3.32 15.79 -15.18
CA THR A 67 3.41 15.29 -13.79
C THR A 67 3.99 13.88 -13.77
N VAL A 68 3.46 12.96 -14.58
CA VAL A 68 3.95 11.56 -14.62
C VAL A 68 5.42 11.50 -15.04
N ALA A 69 5.80 12.22 -16.09
CA ALA A 69 7.19 12.31 -16.52
C ALA A 69 8.08 12.95 -15.45
N GLY A 70 7.59 13.99 -14.77
CA GLY A 70 8.27 14.64 -13.66
C GLY A 70 8.55 13.68 -12.51
N LEU A 71 7.56 12.90 -12.09
CA LEU A 71 7.72 11.87 -11.06
C LEU A 71 8.76 10.83 -11.46
N ARG A 72 8.74 10.35 -12.70
CA ARG A 72 9.76 9.42 -13.21
C ARG A 72 11.16 10.04 -13.24
N LEU A 73 11.29 11.28 -13.72
CA LEU A 73 12.58 11.98 -13.77
C LEU A 73 13.15 12.30 -12.38
N LEU A 74 12.26 12.42 -11.38
CA LEU A 74 12.62 12.54 -9.96
C LEU A 74 12.81 11.17 -9.27
N GLU A 75 12.65 10.06 -10.00
CA GLU A 75 12.75 8.69 -9.47
C GLU A 75 11.79 8.45 -8.28
N VAL A 76 10.56 8.98 -8.36
CA VAL A 76 9.52 8.82 -7.34
C VAL A 76 8.69 7.56 -7.60
N ASP A 77 8.85 6.56 -6.73
CA ASP A 77 8.09 5.30 -6.80
C ASP A 77 6.68 5.41 -6.20
N GLU A 78 6.55 6.08 -5.05
CA GLU A 78 5.30 6.26 -4.31
C GLU A 78 5.01 7.76 -4.07
N LEU A 79 3.79 8.19 -4.34
CA LEU A 79 3.34 9.57 -4.11
C LEU A 79 2.36 9.63 -2.93
N PHE A 80 2.55 10.62 -2.07
CA PHE A 80 1.72 10.87 -0.89
C PHE A 80 1.17 12.30 -0.91
N ALA A 81 -0.04 12.48 -0.38
CA ALA A 81 -0.69 13.78 -0.28
C ALA A 81 -1.29 14.01 1.11
N SER A 82 -1.26 15.25 1.58
CA SER A 82 -2.04 15.67 2.74
C SER A 82 -3.54 15.73 2.38
N PRO A 83 -4.43 15.83 3.38
CA PRO A 83 -5.82 16.22 3.15
C PRO A 83 -5.93 17.46 2.24
N LEU A 84 -6.94 17.49 1.37
CA LEU A 84 -7.13 18.55 0.39
C LEU A 84 -8.08 19.64 0.90
N PRO A 85 -7.83 20.92 0.58
CA PRO A 85 -8.76 22.00 0.91
C PRO A 85 -9.99 21.94 -0.01
N ALA A 86 -11.20 21.90 0.56
CA ALA A 86 -12.42 21.81 -0.24
C ALA A 86 -12.72 23.06 -1.09
N GLY A 87 -12.07 24.21 -0.82
CA GLY A 87 -12.48 25.49 -1.38
C GLY A 87 -13.88 25.89 -0.90
N SER A 88 -14.47 26.93 -1.49
CA SER A 88 -15.82 27.40 -1.14
C SER A 88 -16.40 28.34 -2.20
N GLY A 89 -17.70 28.65 -2.13
CA GLY A 89 -18.34 29.59 -3.04
C GLY A 89 -18.70 28.99 -4.39
N THR A 90 -18.54 29.77 -5.46
CA THR A 90 -18.91 29.36 -6.83
C THR A 90 -17.82 29.73 -7.84
N ALA A 91 -17.66 28.95 -8.89
CA ALA A 91 -16.79 29.23 -10.03
C ALA A 91 -17.59 29.24 -11.33
N ASP A 92 -17.21 30.09 -12.27
CA ASP A 92 -17.80 30.13 -13.61
C ASP A 92 -17.07 29.11 -14.52
N GLY A 93 -17.84 28.32 -15.27
CA GLY A 93 -17.31 27.33 -16.21
C GLY A 93 -18.21 27.14 -17.44
N PRO A 94 -17.89 26.18 -18.33
CA PRO A 94 -18.68 25.79 -19.50
C PRO A 94 -20.16 25.51 -19.20
N HIS A 95 -20.46 25.03 -17.99
CA HIS A 95 -21.81 24.74 -17.52
C HIS A 95 -22.44 25.89 -16.69
N GLY A 96 -21.87 27.09 -16.81
CA GLY A 96 -22.27 28.27 -16.06
C GLY A 96 -21.64 28.31 -14.67
N ARG A 97 -22.31 28.98 -13.73
CA ARG A 97 -21.81 29.16 -12.37
C ARG A 97 -22.13 27.93 -11.52
N LEU A 98 -21.09 27.22 -11.09
CA LEU A 98 -21.17 26.00 -10.31
C LEU A 98 -20.66 26.18 -8.87
N PRO A 99 -21.13 25.39 -7.90
CA PRO A 99 -20.57 25.38 -6.56
C PRO A 99 -19.12 24.88 -6.58
N VAL A 100 -18.32 25.31 -5.60
CA VAL A 100 -16.97 24.81 -5.33
C VAL A 100 -16.99 23.93 -4.07
N PRO A 101 -16.45 22.69 -4.10
CA PRO A 101 -15.82 22.04 -5.26
C PRO A 101 -16.78 21.79 -6.42
N ALA A 102 -16.27 21.86 -7.65
CA ALA A 102 -17.03 21.51 -8.84
C ALA A 102 -17.54 20.05 -8.76
N PRO A 103 -18.68 19.71 -9.38
CA PRO A 103 -19.27 18.37 -9.28
C PRO A 103 -18.32 17.22 -9.62
N ALA A 104 -17.56 17.33 -10.72
CA ALA A 104 -16.58 16.30 -11.13
C ALA A 104 -15.42 16.17 -10.13
N THR A 105 -14.93 17.29 -9.60
CA THR A 105 -13.94 17.30 -8.52
C THR A 105 -14.45 16.60 -7.27
N LEU A 106 -15.65 16.95 -6.79
CA LEU A 106 -16.24 16.35 -5.60
C LEU A 106 -16.44 14.83 -5.75
N GLU A 107 -16.84 14.42 -6.95
CA GLU A 107 -17.03 13.04 -7.35
C GLU A 107 -15.72 12.22 -7.32
N LEU A 108 -14.61 12.76 -7.83
CA LEU A 108 -13.27 12.16 -7.74
C LEU A 108 -12.84 11.98 -6.28
N LEU A 109 -12.99 13.04 -5.47
CA LEU A 109 -12.60 13.06 -4.06
C LEU A 109 -13.41 12.03 -3.24
N ALA A 110 -14.71 11.91 -3.50
CA ALA A 110 -15.58 10.94 -2.83
C ALA A 110 -15.19 9.49 -3.17
N ARG A 111 -14.92 9.19 -4.45
CA ARG A 111 -14.51 7.84 -4.87
C ARG A 111 -13.18 7.40 -4.26
N ALA A 112 -12.25 8.32 -4.11
CA ALA A 112 -10.94 8.05 -3.53
C ALA A 112 -10.90 8.19 -2.00
N ASN A 113 -12.04 8.42 -1.33
CA ASN A 113 -12.16 8.63 0.11
C ASN A 113 -11.17 9.70 0.64
N VAL A 114 -11.02 10.80 -0.09
CA VAL A 114 -10.05 11.84 0.25
C VAL A 114 -10.47 12.61 1.50
N PRO A 115 -9.61 12.74 2.53
CA PRO A 115 -9.88 13.60 3.66
C PRO A 115 -9.88 15.07 3.22
N LEU A 116 -10.91 15.82 3.61
CA LEU A 116 -11.08 17.23 3.26
C LEU A 116 -10.87 18.15 4.46
N LEU A 117 -10.20 19.27 4.21
CA LEU A 117 -10.08 20.38 5.15
C LEU A 117 -10.99 21.53 4.72
N LEU A 118 -11.57 22.20 5.73
CA LEU A 118 -12.19 23.49 5.51
C LEU A 118 -11.10 24.50 5.13
N ALA A 119 -11.29 25.19 4.01
CA ALA A 119 -10.40 26.25 3.60
C ALA A 119 -10.82 27.56 4.27
N ASP A 120 -9.95 28.14 5.09
CA ASP A 120 -10.12 29.50 5.62
C ASP A 120 -9.95 30.55 4.50
N GLY A 121 -10.52 31.75 4.58
CA GLY A 121 -10.24 32.87 3.66
C GLY A 121 -11.14 32.98 2.41
N GLU A 122 -10.78 33.85 1.45
CA GLU A 122 -11.56 34.07 0.22
C GLU A 122 -11.81 32.77 -0.55
N GLY A 123 -13.02 32.62 -1.07
CA GLY A 123 -13.49 31.42 -1.75
C GLY A 123 -12.90 31.20 -3.15
N GLY A 124 -13.47 30.24 -3.85
CA GLY A 124 -13.09 29.81 -5.19
C GLY A 124 -12.39 28.46 -5.21
N GLU A 125 -12.13 27.99 -6.42
CA GLU A 125 -11.56 26.66 -6.67
C GLU A 125 -10.08 26.61 -6.25
N LEU A 126 -9.78 25.80 -5.24
CA LEU A 126 -8.42 25.52 -4.77
C LEU A 126 -7.88 24.18 -5.27
N VAL A 127 -8.80 23.28 -5.67
CA VAL A 127 -8.49 21.99 -6.26
C VAL A 127 -9.27 21.92 -7.57
N THR A 128 -8.55 22.03 -8.68
CA THR A 128 -9.14 21.91 -10.02
C THR A 128 -9.49 20.45 -10.33
N PRO A 129 -10.38 20.18 -11.30
CA PRO A 129 -10.68 18.81 -11.73
C PRO A 129 -9.42 18.02 -12.12
N THR A 130 -8.51 18.63 -12.88
CA THR A 130 -7.23 18.02 -13.28
C THR A 130 -6.34 17.73 -12.07
N GLY A 131 -6.21 18.68 -11.14
CA GLY A 131 -5.42 18.50 -9.93
C GLY A 131 -5.96 17.40 -9.03
N ALA A 132 -7.29 17.32 -8.88
CA ALA A 132 -7.95 16.24 -8.17
C ALA A 132 -7.70 14.89 -8.84
N ALA A 133 -7.88 14.79 -10.16
CA ALA A 133 -7.68 13.54 -10.89
C ALA A 133 -6.23 13.02 -10.77
N ILE A 134 -5.23 13.90 -10.87
CA ILE A 134 -3.84 13.54 -10.65
C ILE A 134 -3.63 13.00 -9.22
N ALA A 135 -4.10 13.74 -8.22
CA ALA A 135 -3.90 13.37 -6.82
C ALA A 135 -4.62 12.05 -6.47
N THR A 136 -5.89 11.88 -6.85
CA THR A 136 -6.68 10.68 -6.55
C THR A 136 -6.23 9.45 -7.32
N ALA A 137 -5.61 9.64 -8.49
CA ALA A 137 -5.11 8.52 -9.28
C ALA A 137 -3.70 8.10 -8.87
N LEU A 138 -2.83 9.03 -8.43
CA LEU A 138 -1.41 8.74 -8.23
C LEU A 138 -0.98 8.72 -6.77
N ALA A 139 -1.71 9.38 -5.86
CA ALA A 139 -1.27 9.55 -4.47
C ALA A 139 -2.12 8.78 -3.45
N SER A 140 -1.46 8.37 -2.36
CA SER A 140 -2.11 7.94 -1.12
C SER A 140 -2.26 9.13 -0.17
N PHE A 141 -3.44 9.30 0.44
CA PHE A 141 -3.74 10.44 1.31
C PHE A 141 -3.31 10.19 2.77
N GLU A 142 -2.01 10.08 2.98
CA GLU A 142 -1.37 9.94 4.29
C GLU A 142 -0.01 10.66 4.28
N ARG A 143 0.58 10.88 5.47
CA ARG A 143 1.93 11.45 5.58
C ARG A 143 2.92 10.39 6.03
N PRO A 144 3.87 9.96 5.18
CA PRO A 144 4.85 8.95 5.56
C PRO A 144 5.93 9.53 6.49
N ALA A 145 6.56 8.64 7.26
CA ALA A 145 7.87 8.93 7.87
C ALA A 145 8.94 8.87 6.77
N MET A 146 9.74 9.93 6.62
CA MET A 146 10.76 10.02 5.58
C MET A 146 11.96 10.86 6.04
N THR A 147 13.13 10.56 5.47
CA THR A 147 14.30 11.43 5.50
C THR A 147 14.18 12.40 4.32
N LEU A 148 14.06 13.70 4.61
CA LEU A 148 13.86 14.71 3.59
C LEU A 148 15.18 15.04 2.89
N GLU A 149 15.21 14.97 1.56
CA GLU A 149 16.39 15.32 0.77
C GLU A 149 16.23 16.66 0.05
N ARG A 150 15.06 16.88 -0.55
CA ARG A 150 14.79 18.07 -1.37
C ARG A 150 13.36 18.56 -1.18
N THR A 151 13.17 19.85 -1.46
CA THR A 151 11.84 20.46 -1.54
C THR A 151 11.71 21.26 -2.83
N GLY A 152 10.49 21.36 -3.34
CA GLY A 152 10.15 22.14 -4.52
C GLY A 152 8.81 22.83 -4.37
N TYR A 153 8.58 23.86 -5.17
CA TYR A 153 7.36 24.66 -5.15
C TYR A 153 6.87 24.91 -6.59
N GLY A 154 5.57 24.75 -6.81
CA GLY A 154 4.88 25.17 -8.02
C GLY A 154 3.85 26.24 -7.67
N ALA A 155 3.86 27.37 -8.37
CA ALA A 155 2.92 28.46 -8.13
C ALA A 155 1.71 28.35 -9.06
N GLY A 156 0.51 28.56 -8.51
CA GLY A 156 -0.69 28.78 -9.31
C GLY A 156 -0.73 30.20 -9.89
N SER A 157 -1.56 30.41 -10.90
CA SER A 157 -1.66 31.69 -11.62
C SER A 157 -2.47 32.77 -10.89
N ARG A 158 -3.27 32.38 -9.89
CA ARG A 158 -4.12 33.29 -9.11
C ARG A 158 -3.41 33.78 -7.86
N ASP A 159 -3.42 35.09 -7.62
CA ASP A 159 -3.09 35.68 -6.32
C ASP A 159 -4.26 35.54 -5.36
N ILE A 160 -4.00 35.06 -4.14
CA ILE A 160 -5.02 34.89 -3.10
C ILE A 160 -4.64 35.77 -1.92
N GLU A 161 -5.57 36.62 -1.49
CA GLU A 161 -5.29 37.52 -0.37
C GLU A 161 -4.99 36.71 0.91
N GLY A 162 -3.93 37.11 1.62
CA GLY A 162 -3.56 36.51 2.91
C GLY A 162 -2.90 35.13 2.84
N ARG A 163 -2.69 34.53 1.65
CA ARG A 163 -1.97 33.24 1.53
C ARG A 163 -1.29 33.03 0.17
N PRO A 164 -0.15 32.31 0.14
CA PRO A 164 0.49 31.94 -1.12
C PRO A 164 -0.30 30.84 -1.85
N ASN A 165 -0.54 31.02 -3.15
CA ASN A 165 -1.12 29.99 -4.02
C ASN A 165 -0.02 29.08 -4.58
N VAL A 166 0.51 28.19 -3.74
CA VAL A 166 1.63 27.31 -4.11
C VAL A 166 1.37 25.86 -3.68
N LEU A 167 1.74 24.92 -4.55
CA LEU A 167 1.90 23.51 -4.22
C LEU A 167 3.36 23.28 -3.80
N ARG A 168 3.57 22.56 -2.70
CA ARG A 168 4.91 22.17 -2.24
C ARG A 168 5.10 20.66 -2.36
N ILE A 169 6.23 20.25 -2.92
CA ILE A 169 6.65 18.85 -2.99
C ILE A 169 7.86 18.61 -2.08
N TRP A 170 7.89 17.46 -1.43
CA TRP A 170 9.01 16.93 -0.65
C TRP A 170 9.49 15.65 -1.33
N VAL A 171 10.79 15.54 -1.54
CA VAL A 171 11.43 14.36 -2.13
C VAL A 171 12.47 13.83 -1.14
N GLY A 172 12.50 12.53 -0.96
CA GLY A 172 13.46 11.85 -0.11
C GLY A 172 13.05 10.40 0.14
N GLU A 173 13.83 9.72 0.97
CA GLU A 173 13.66 8.29 1.21
C GLU A 173 12.68 8.03 2.36
N ARG A 174 11.76 7.09 2.15
CA ARG A 174 10.91 6.58 3.22
C ARG A 174 11.80 6.00 4.32
N ILE A 175 11.50 6.35 5.57
CA ILE A 175 12.13 5.68 6.71
C ILE A 175 11.47 4.32 6.83
N ASP A 176 12.03 3.33 6.13
CA ASP A 176 11.69 1.95 6.37
C ASP A 176 12.41 1.52 7.65
N SER A 177 11.70 1.64 8.77
CA SER A 177 12.29 1.33 10.08
C SER A 177 12.72 -0.14 10.23
N GLY A 178 12.45 -1.01 9.24
CA GLY A 178 12.53 -2.48 9.38
C GLY A 178 11.53 -3.05 10.39
N VAL A 179 10.78 -2.15 11.05
CA VAL A 179 9.81 -2.41 12.08
C VAL A 179 8.45 -2.40 11.40
N ARG A 180 7.90 -3.60 11.17
CA ARG A 180 6.56 -3.74 10.63
C ARG A 180 5.56 -3.41 11.74
N GLN A 181 4.81 -2.33 11.54
CA GLN A 181 3.64 -2.03 12.37
C GLN A 181 2.59 -3.11 12.12
N MET A 182 2.15 -3.72 13.20
CA MET A 182 1.13 -4.75 13.21
C MET A 182 0.19 -4.51 14.39
N VAL A 183 -0.91 -5.23 14.42
CA VAL A 183 -1.86 -5.17 15.53
C VAL A 183 -1.99 -6.53 16.16
N LEU A 184 -2.04 -6.54 17.49
CA LEU A 184 -2.37 -7.71 18.28
C LEU A 184 -3.81 -7.55 18.79
N ILE A 185 -4.67 -8.44 18.33
CA ILE A 185 -6.09 -8.50 18.68
C ILE A 185 -6.30 -9.66 19.64
N GLU A 186 -6.90 -9.40 20.80
CA GLU A 186 -7.08 -10.39 21.86
C GLU A 186 -8.50 -10.40 22.42
N THR A 187 -8.98 -11.59 22.73
CA THR A 187 -10.24 -11.79 23.43
C THR A 187 -10.19 -12.98 24.39
N ASN A 188 -10.98 -12.92 25.46
CA ASN A 188 -11.07 -13.99 26.46
C ASN A 188 -12.40 -14.71 26.29
N ILE A 189 -12.36 -16.04 26.25
CA ILE A 189 -13.51 -16.90 25.95
C ILE A 189 -13.57 -18.02 27.00
N ASP A 190 -14.69 -18.17 27.70
CA ASP A 190 -14.92 -19.23 28.72
C ASP A 190 -16.14 -20.12 28.42
N ASP A 191 -16.73 -19.99 27.23
CA ASP A 191 -17.97 -20.65 26.83
C ASP A 191 -17.91 -21.30 25.43
N MET A 192 -16.71 -21.51 24.87
CA MET A 192 -16.49 -22.26 23.62
C MET A 192 -15.70 -23.55 23.85
N THR A 193 -15.90 -24.53 22.98
CA THR A 193 -15.14 -25.78 22.95
C THR A 193 -13.81 -25.61 22.19
N GLY A 194 -12.86 -26.52 22.43
CA GLY A 194 -11.60 -26.55 21.71
C GLY A 194 -11.76 -26.73 20.19
N GLU A 195 -12.77 -27.47 19.74
CA GLU A 195 -13.05 -27.66 18.31
C GLU A 195 -13.46 -26.35 17.63
N MET A 196 -14.33 -25.57 18.28
CA MET A 196 -14.76 -24.27 17.75
C MET A 196 -13.61 -23.27 17.73
N LEU A 197 -12.75 -23.30 18.75
CA LEU A 197 -11.55 -22.47 18.81
C LEU A 197 -10.54 -22.85 17.72
N GLY A 198 -10.33 -24.15 17.48
CA GLY A 198 -9.48 -24.64 16.39
C GLY A 198 -9.98 -24.16 15.03
N TYR A 199 -11.27 -24.31 14.76
CA TYR A 199 -11.90 -23.80 13.54
C TYR A 199 -11.72 -22.28 13.39
N ALA A 200 -11.91 -21.51 14.46
CA ALA A 200 -11.69 -20.06 14.43
C ALA A 200 -10.24 -19.71 14.08
N CYS A 201 -9.26 -20.43 14.66
CA CYS A 201 -7.84 -20.24 14.35
C CYS A 201 -7.53 -20.45 12.86
N ASP A 202 -8.02 -21.54 12.27
CA ASP A 202 -7.81 -21.84 10.85
C ASP A 202 -8.39 -20.75 9.95
N ARG A 203 -9.63 -20.31 10.25
CA ARG A 203 -10.29 -19.23 9.52
C ARG A 203 -9.55 -17.90 9.60
N LEU A 204 -8.93 -17.60 10.73
CA LEU A 204 -8.14 -16.38 10.93
C LEU A 204 -6.83 -16.43 10.14
N LEU A 205 -6.14 -17.57 10.13
CA LEU A 205 -4.95 -17.78 9.30
C LEU A 205 -5.29 -17.69 7.81
N GLU A 206 -6.38 -18.30 7.37
CA GLU A 206 -6.89 -18.20 5.98
C GLU A 206 -7.26 -16.77 5.59
N ALA A 207 -7.72 -15.95 6.55
CA ALA A 207 -7.99 -14.53 6.34
C ALA A 207 -6.72 -13.66 6.27
N GLY A 208 -5.54 -14.28 6.39
CA GLY A 208 -4.24 -13.63 6.26
C GLY A 208 -3.70 -13.05 7.56
N ALA A 209 -4.14 -13.56 8.73
CA ALA A 209 -3.43 -13.30 9.98
C ALA A 209 -1.97 -13.80 9.88
N ALA A 210 -1.06 -13.02 10.45
CA ALA A 210 0.36 -13.37 10.46
C ALA A 210 0.67 -14.46 11.49
N ASP A 211 -0.08 -14.50 12.60
CA ASP A 211 0.02 -15.52 13.64
C ASP A 211 -1.28 -15.61 14.45
N VAL A 212 -1.60 -16.80 14.96
CA VAL A 212 -2.79 -17.05 15.79
C VAL A 212 -2.44 -18.09 16.84
N TRP A 213 -2.73 -17.81 18.11
CA TRP A 213 -2.50 -18.75 19.20
C TRP A 213 -3.54 -18.67 20.32
N LEU A 214 -3.56 -19.71 21.15
CA LEU A 214 -4.45 -19.85 22.30
C LEU A 214 -3.62 -19.92 23.59
N THR A 215 -3.99 -19.13 24.59
CA THR A 215 -3.39 -19.19 25.94
C THR A 215 -4.46 -19.62 26.95
N SER A 216 -4.22 -20.70 27.69
CA SER A 216 -5.13 -21.08 28.78
C SER A 216 -5.09 -20.04 29.91
N ILE A 217 -6.26 -19.59 30.35
CA ILE A 217 -6.41 -18.58 31.41
C ILE A 217 -7.48 -19.01 32.43
N GLN A 218 -7.42 -18.41 33.62
CA GLN A 218 -8.46 -18.55 34.63
C GLN A 218 -9.34 -17.29 34.66
N MET A 219 -10.66 -17.47 34.57
CA MET A 219 -11.62 -16.37 34.54
C MET A 219 -12.49 -16.34 35.81
N LYS A 220 -13.27 -15.26 35.96
CA LYS A 220 -14.18 -15.03 37.10
C LYS A 220 -15.10 -16.23 37.32
N LYS A 221 -15.63 -16.37 38.55
CA LYS A 221 -16.49 -17.51 38.96
C LYS A 221 -15.80 -18.88 38.80
N GLY A 222 -14.47 -18.93 38.83
CA GLY A 222 -13.70 -20.16 38.74
C GLY A 222 -13.76 -20.85 37.38
N ARG A 223 -14.13 -20.13 36.31
CA ARG A 223 -14.25 -20.71 34.96
C ARG A 223 -12.88 -20.80 34.28
N PRO A 224 -12.46 -21.99 33.83
CA PRO A 224 -11.37 -22.11 32.86
C PRO A 224 -11.77 -21.41 31.57
N GLY A 225 -10.85 -20.66 30.96
CA GLY A 225 -11.08 -20.02 29.67
C GLY A 225 -9.81 -20.03 28.83
N VAL A 226 -9.92 -19.47 27.63
CA VAL A 226 -8.80 -19.24 26.72
C VAL A 226 -8.72 -17.76 26.36
N MET A 227 -7.51 -17.25 26.23
CA MET A 227 -7.25 -16.02 25.50
C MET A 227 -6.85 -16.39 24.08
N LEU A 228 -7.67 -15.98 23.11
CA LEU A 228 -7.34 -16.10 21.70
C LEU A 228 -6.67 -14.80 21.27
N SER A 229 -5.48 -14.95 20.70
CA SER A 229 -4.60 -13.84 20.29
C SER A 229 -4.27 -13.97 18.81
N VAL A 230 -4.36 -12.86 18.08
CA VAL A 230 -4.12 -12.78 16.64
C VAL A 230 -3.20 -11.61 16.34
N ILE A 231 -2.14 -11.84 15.56
CA ILE A 231 -1.32 -10.77 14.97
C ILE A 231 -1.70 -10.63 13.49
N CYS A 232 -1.99 -9.41 13.04
CA CYS A 232 -2.23 -9.12 11.62
C CYS A 232 -1.70 -7.73 11.25
N LYS A 233 -1.69 -7.43 9.94
CA LYS A 233 -1.33 -6.09 9.46
C LYS A 233 -2.42 -5.09 9.85
N GLU A 234 -2.05 -3.84 10.07
CA GLU A 234 -3.00 -2.76 10.42
C GLU A 234 -4.13 -2.64 9.39
N ALA A 235 -3.81 -2.73 8.08
CA ALA A 235 -4.81 -2.72 7.01
C ALA A 235 -5.83 -3.88 7.07
N GLN A 236 -5.56 -4.95 7.82
CA GLN A 236 -6.46 -6.10 7.99
C GLN A 236 -7.22 -6.07 9.32
N GLU A 237 -6.95 -5.09 10.19
CA GLU A 237 -7.49 -5.05 11.56
C GLU A 237 -9.01 -5.22 11.59
N GLU A 238 -9.73 -4.40 10.81
CA GLU A 238 -11.19 -4.42 10.82
C GLU A 238 -11.75 -5.78 10.36
N ALA A 239 -11.17 -6.35 9.30
CA ALA A 239 -11.60 -7.63 8.75
C ALA A 239 -11.38 -8.78 9.75
N VAL A 240 -10.22 -8.81 10.40
CA VAL A 240 -9.87 -9.82 11.40
C VAL A 240 -10.71 -9.66 12.66
N ALA A 241 -10.92 -8.43 13.15
CA ALA A 241 -11.78 -8.14 14.29
C ALA A 241 -13.23 -8.58 14.04
N ARG A 242 -13.79 -8.29 12.85
CA ARG A 242 -15.13 -8.74 12.46
C ARG A 242 -15.22 -10.26 12.37
N LEU A 243 -14.19 -10.92 11.85
CA LEU A 243 -14.14 -12.37 11.79
C LEU A 243 -14.13 -12.98 13.19
N LEU A 244 -13.32 -12.45 14.11
CA LEU A 244 -13.30 -12.87 15.51
C LEU A 244 -14.67 -12.76 16.17
N LEU A 245 -15.34 -11.62 16.01
CA LEU A 245 -16.68 -11.39 16.56
C LEU A 245 -17.74 -12.33 15.96
N ARG A 246 -17.54 -12.79 14.72
CA ARG A 246 -18.48 -13.68 14.03
C ARG A 246 -18.27 -15.15 14.36
N GLU A 247 -17.02 -15.60 14.41
CA GLU A 247 -16.66 -17.01 14.59
C GLU A 247 -16.50 -17.42 16.05
N THR A 248 -16.59 -16.46 16.99
CA THR A 248 -16.49 -16.73 18.43
C THR A 248 -17.69 -16.19 19.20
N SER A 249 -17.86 -16.64 20.44
CA SER A 249 -18.89 -16.14 21.36
C SER A 249 -18.60 -14.75 21.93
N THR A 250 -17.42 -14.18 21.65
CA THR A 250 -17.04 -12.90 22.26
C THR A 250 -17.92 -11.75 21.82
N LEU A 251 -18.17 -10.82 22.73
CA LEU A 251 -18.88 -9.56 22.45
C LEU A 251 -17.93 -8.41 22.08
N GLY A 252 -16.62 -8.63 22.19
CA GLY A 252 -15.63 -7.58 21.97
C GLY A 252 -14.21 -8.13 21.90
N VAL A 253 -13.35 -7.37 21.24
CA VAL A 253 -11.92 -7.63 21.15
C VAL A 253 -11.15 -6.42 21.65
N ARG A 254 -9.93 -6.64 22.14
CA ARG A 254 -8.99 -5.57 22.50
C ARG A 254 -7.90 -5.53 21.46
N VAL A 255 -7.54 -4.35 20.99
CA VAL A 255 -6.49 -4.15 19.99
C VAL A 255 -5.37 -3.34 20.60
N ARG A 256 -4.13 -3.75 20.32
CA ARG A 256 -2.93 -2.98 20.64
C ARG A 256 -1.98 -2.96 19.44
N ALA A 257 -1.43 -1.80 19.15
CA ALA A 257 -0.32 -1.68 18.21
C ALA A 257 0.89 -2.46 18.74
N VAL A 258 1.48 -3.27 17.88
CA VAL A 258 2.71 -4.01 18.13
C VAL A 258 3.63 -3.81 16.95
N HIS A 259 4.91 -4.07 17.18
CA HIS A 259 5.91 -3.84 16.17
C HIS A 259 6.82 -5.05 16.10
N ARG A 260 7.18 -5.47 14.88
CA ARG A 260 7.99 -6.67 14.68
C ARG A 260 9.28 -6.32 13.96
N TRP A 261 10.38 -6.75 14.58
CA TRP A 261 11.69 -6.82 13.96
C TRP A 261 11.78 -8.14 13.22
N GLU A 262 11.99 -8.07 11.90
CA GLU A 262 12.18 -9.25 11.06
C GLU A 262 13.61 -9.25 10.50
N ALA A 263 14.26 -10.41 10.55
CA ALA A 263 15.48 -10.62 9.79
C ALA A 263 15.12 -10.85 8.32
N GLU A 264 16.00 -10.46 7.41
CA GLU A 264 15.87 -10.87 6.01
C GLU A 264 15.91 -12.40 5.95
N ARG A 265 15.00 -12.95 5.14
CA ARG A 265 14.91 -14.39 4.95
C ARG A 265 14.71 -14.74 3.49
N GLU A 266 15.39 -15.78 3.05
CA GLU A 266 15.22 -16.38 1.74
C GLU A 266 15.09 -17.89 1.88
N GLY A 267 14.30 -18.51 1.01
CA GLY A 267 14.26 -19.96 0.88
C GLY A 267 15.39 -20.38 -0.07
N LEU A 268 16.18 -21.37 0.34
CA LEU A 268 17.22 -21.96 -0.49
C LEU A 268 16.92 -23.46 -0.66
N ASP A 269 16.54 -23.82 -1.89
CA ASP A 269 16.43 -25.21 -2.32
C ASP A 269 17.77 -25.70 -2.85
N PHE A 270 18.18 -26.92 -2.46
CA PHE A 270 19.42 -27.51 -2.93
C PHE A 270 19.41 -29.04 -2.88
N GLU A 271 20.24 -29.66 -3.72
CA GLU A 271 20.50 -31.10 -3.64
C GLU A 271 21.48 -31.41 -2.50
N SER A 272 20.99 -32.11 -1.47
CA SER A 272 21.79 -32.62 -0.35
C SER A 272 22.25 -34.06 -0.60
N SER A 273 23.14 -34.58 0.24
CA SER A 273 23.54 -36.00 0.20
C SER A 273 22.38 -36.97 0.48
N LEU A 274 21.29 -36.48 1.09
CA LEU A 274 20.09 -37.26 1.39
C LEU A 274 19.00 -37.12 0.31
N GLY A 275 19.18 -36.20 -0.65
CA GLY A 275 18.21 -35.84 -1.68
C GLY A 275 17.83 -34.35 -1.67
N PRO A 276 16.74 -33.96 -2.37
CA PRO A 276 16.30 -32.57 -2.45
C PRO A 276 15.92 -32.01 -1.06
N ALA A 277 16.60 -30.95 -0.64
CA ALA A 277 16.43 -30.31 0.65
C ALA A 277 16.14 -28.81 0.49
N ALA A 278 15.57 -28.22 1.54
CA ALA A 278 15.26 -26.80 1.59
C ALA A 278 15.62 -26.24 2.97
N VAL A 279 16.20 -25.04 3.00
CA VAL A 279 16.48 -24.29 4.23
C VAL A 279 15.93 -22.86 4.12
N LYS A 280 15.56 -22.29 5.25
CA LYS A 280 15.41 -20.83 5.40
C LYS A 280 16.75 -20.25 5.79
N VAL A 281 17.28 -19.37 4.96
CA VAL A 281 18.48 -18.58 5.28
C VAL A 281 18.01 -17.32 6.00
N LYS A 282 18.51 -17.10 7.22
CA LYS A 282 18.29 -15.87 7.99
C LYS A 282 19.53 -14.99 7.84
N ARG A 283 19.33 -13.73 7.44
CA ARG A 283 20.40 -12.73 7.30
C ARG A 283 20.17 -11.57 8.26
N LEU A 284 21.21 -11.23 9.03
CA LEU A 284 21.26 -10.06 9.89
C LEU A 284 22.45 -9.18 9.45
N PRO A 285 22.29 -7.86 9.38
CA PRO A 285 23.38 -6.97 9.00
C PRO A 285 24.60 -7.13 9.93
N GLY A 286 25.76 -7.45 9.35
CA GLY A 286 27.02 -7.60 10.10
C GLY A 286 27.23 -8.97 10.76
N GLU A 287 26.31 -9.92 10.60
CA GLU A 287 26.41 -11.28 11.13
C GLU A 287 26.46 -12.33 10.00
N PRO A 288 27.11 -13.48 10.20
CA PRO A 288 27.05 -14.58 9.25
C PRO A 288 25.60 -15.11 9.13
N PRO A 289 25.18 -15.59 7.94
CA PRO A 289 23.85 -16.15 7.75
C PRO A 289 23.67 -17.42 8.60
N THR A 290 22.45 -17.65 9.08
CA THR A 290 22.07 -18.91 9.74
C THR A 290 21.05 -19.68 8.91
N PHE A 291 21.08 -21.00 9.00
CA PHE A 291 20.30 -21.90 8.16
C PHE A 291 19.34 -22.71 9.01
N ALA A 292 18.04 -22.61 8.73
CA ALA A 292 17.03 -23.41 9.41
C ALA A 292 16.41 -24.39 8.40
N PRO A 293 16.65 -25.70 8.53
CA PRO A 293 16.04 -26.70 7.65
C PRO A 293 14.51 -26.66 7.67
N GLU A 294 13.88 -26.74 6.50
CA GLU A 294 12.43 -26.80 6.35
C GLU A 294 11.90 -28.14 6.83
N TYR A 295 10.91 -28.11 7.74
CA TYR A 295 10.37 -29.30 8.39
C TYR A 295 9.82 -30.32 7.41
N GLU A 296 8.99 -29.89 6.46
CA GLU A 296 8.36 -30.81 5.49
C GLU A 296 9.39 -31.46 4.56
N ALA A 297 10.48 -30.75 4.22
CA ALA A 297 11.57 -31.35 3.45
C ALA A 297 12.33 -32.39 4.29
N CYS A 298 12.69 -32.04 5.52
CA CYS A 298 13.41 -32.95 6.42
C CYS A 298 12.57 -34.18 6.80
N ARG A 299 11.24 -34.04 6.97
CA ARG A 299 10.35 -35.17 7.26
C ARG A 299 10.37 -36.18 6.11
N ARG A 300 10.22 -35.73 4.87
CA ARG A 300 10.28 -36.60 3.69
C ARG A 300 11.63 -37.32 3.57
N LEU A 301 12.73 -36.62 3.81
CA LEU A 301 14.07 -37.19 3.78
C LEU A 301 14.27 -38.23 4.90
N ALA A 302 13.76 -37.97 6.10
CA ALA A 302 13.81 -38.93 7.22
C ALA A 302 13.03 -40.21 6.90
N GLU A 303 11.83 -40.09 6.33
CA GLU A 303 11.00 -41.22 5.90
C GLU A 303 11.68 -42.04 4.79
N ALA A 304 12.31 -41.38 3.82
CA ALA A 304 12.96 -42.03 2.69
C ALA A 304 14.27 -42.75 3.05
N THR A 305 15.04 -42.18 3.99
CA THR A 305 16.38 -42.68 4.36
C THR A 305 16.36 -43.59 5.59
N GLY A 306 15.29 -43.53 6.40
CA GLY A 306 15.21 -44.21 7.70
C GLY A 306 16.05 -43.55 8.80
N LEU A 307 16.66 -42.39 8.54
CA LEU A 307 17.41 -41.64 9.54
C LEU A 307 16.47 -40.91 10.52
N PRO A 308 16.87 -40.73 11.79
CA PRO A 308 16.15 -39.85 12.70
C PRO A 308 16.07 -38.42 12.17
N LEU A 309 14.92 -37.77 12.32
CA LEU A 309 14.70 -36.40 11.84
C LEU A 309 15.76 -35.42 12.33
N THR A 310 16.21 -35.55 13.59
CA THR A 310 17.27 -34.71 14.16
C THR A 310 18.59 -34.85 13.41
N GLU A 311 18.91 -36.04 12.92
CA GLU A 311 20.13 -36.27 12.13
C GLU A 311 19.99 -35.71 10.72
N VAL A 312 18.82 -35.84 10.10
CA VAL A 312 18.51 -35.19 8.82
C VAL A 312 18.67 -33.67 8.92
N TYR A 313 18.13 -33.04 9.96
CA TYR A 313 18.29 -31.61 10.21
C TYR A 313 19.77 -31.21 10.27
N ARG A 314 20.58 -31.96 11.04
CA ARG A 314 22.01 -31.70 11.19
C ARG A 314 22.78 -31.78 9.87
N ILE A 315 22.47 -32.79 9.05
CA ILE A 315 23.12 -32.98 7.73
C ILE A 315 22.72 -31.85 6.77
N VAL A 316 21.42 -31.57 6.67
CA VAL A 316 20.88 -30.53 5.77
C VAL A 316 21.42 -29.14 6.15
N GLU A 317 21.48 -28.81 7.44
CA GLU A 317 22.01 -27.53 7.91
C GLU A 317 23.51 -27.38 7.57
N ALA A 318 24.31 -28.42 7.83
CA ALA A 318 25.76 -28.40 7.57
C ALA A 318 26.08 -28.29 6.06
N GLU A 319 25.33 -29.00 5.22
CA GLU A 319 25.52 -28.96 3.77
C GLU A 319 25.06 -27.63 3.15
N ALA A 320 23.97 -27.05 3.67
CA ALA A 320 23.55 -25.71 3.27
C ALA A 320 24.62 -24.66 3.61
N ALA A 321 25.18 -24.72 4.81
CA ALA A 321 26.25 -23.82 5.25
C ALA A 321 27.54 -23.97 4.41
N ALA A 322 27.82 -25.15 3.86
CA ALA A 322 29.00 -25.38 3.03
C ALA A 322 28.86 -24.90 1.57
N LYS A 323 27.63 -24.62 1.11
CA LYS A 323 27.34 -24.18 -0.26
C LYS A 323 27.38 -22.65 -0.45
N LEU A 324 27.42 -21.88 0.63
CA LEU A 324 27.50 -20.42 0.65
C LEU A 324 28.85 -19.95 1.20
#